data_AF-A0A356TN24-F1
#
_entry.id   AF-A0A356TN24-F1
#
_cell.length_a   1.000
_cell.length_b   1.000
_cell.length_c   1.000
_cell.angle_alpha   90.00
_cell.angle_beta   90.00
_cell.angle_gamma   90.00
#
_symmetry.space_group_name_H-M   'P 1'
#
loop_
_entity.id
_entity.type
_entity.pdbx_description
1 polymer ?
#
loop_
_entity_poly.entity_id
_entity_poly.type
_entity_poly.pdbx_seq_one_letter_code
_entity_poly.pdbx_strand_id
1 'polypeptide(L)'
;METKVNVVLLGALLVTWATLTLAEPAAAIDADRAARGADGLAALEDAFATHRDDPRLARELAEQYLALDRPQLAIAALGAASADVRQEPATLHRLAEAYEATGRMDDALATAQLALARCARALGTAGSSTVTPVPAHACSERTYAALDMHAAALAYMHRWGVEEVQSDPRARQAYVLAVRSARLLSASAE
;
A
#
# COMPACT_ATOMS: atom_id res chain seq x y z
N MET A 1 -8.66 56.37 -26.33
CA MET A 1 -7.73 55.22 -26.42
C MET A 1 -8.29 53.98 -25.70
N GLU A 2 -9.23 54.15 -24.76
CA GLU A 2 -9.81 53.09 -23.92
C GLU A 2 -10.72 52.08 -24.66
N THR A 3 -11.47 52.52 -25.67
CA THR A 3 -12.39 51.62 -26.40
C THR A 3 -11.67 50.54 -27.19
N LYS A 4 -10.47 50.83 -27.72
CA LYS A 4 -9.64 49.83 -28.43
C LYS A 4 -9.09 48.77 -27.48
N VAL A 5 -8.74 49.15 -26.24
CA VAL A 5 -8.21 48.22 -25.23
C VAL A 5 -9.30 47.27 -24.74
N ASN A 6 -10.52 47.76 -24.52
CA ASN A 6 -11.65 46.91 -24.09
C ASN A 6 -12.05 45.88 -25.15
N VAL A 7 -12.00 46.24 -26.44
CA VAL A 7 -12.31 45.29 -27.53
C VAL A 7 -11.27 44.18 -27.62
N VAL A 8 -9.99 44.51 -27.40
CA VAL A 8 -8.91 43.51 -27.38
C VAL A 8 -9.05 42.58 -26.17
N LEU A 9 -9.37 43.12 -24.99
CA LEU A 9 -9.59 42.31 -23.78
C LEU A 9 -10.79 41.37 -23.93
N LEU A 10 -11.91 41.86 -24.47
CA LEU A 10 -13.10 41.03 -24.71
C LEU A 10 -12.84 39.96 -25.77
N GLY A 11 -12.11 40.30 -26.83
CA GLY A 11 -11.69 39.34 -27.84
C GLY A 11 -10.77 38.26 -27.26
N ALA A 12 -9.80 38.64 -26.44
CA ALA A 12 -8.92 37.70 -25.76
C ALA A 12 -9.70 36.79 -24.81
N LEU A 13 -10.63 37.34 -24.03
CA LEU A 13 -11.49 36.59 -23.10
C LEU A 13 -12.36 35.56 -23.83
N LEU A 14 -12.99 35.96 -24.94
CA LEU A 14 -13.80 35.08 -25.78
C LEU A 14 -12.97 33.96 -26.41
N VAL A 15 -11.75 34.26 -26.86
CA VAL A 15 -10.82 33.25 -27.39
C VAL A 15 -10.39 32.27 -26.30
N THR A 16 -9.99 32.75 -25.11
CA THR A 16 -9.66 31.86 -23.98
C THR A 16 -10.86 31.01 -23.55
N TRP A 17 -12.06 31.58 -23.50
CA TRP A 17 -13.27 30.87 -23.15
C TRP A 17 -13.61 29.79 -24.19
N ALA A 18 -13.48 30.10 -25.48
CA ALA A 18 -13.66 29.13 -26.56
C ALA A 18 -12.64 27.99 -26.47
N THR A 19 -11.36 28.28 -26.21
CA THR A 19 -10.32 27.25 -26.06
C THR A 19 -10.53 26.35 -24.83
N LEU A 20 -11.14 26.87 -23.75
CA LEU A 20 -11.53 26.08 -22.58
C LEU A 20 -12.69 25.11 -22.90
N THR A 21 -13.60 25.49 -23.79
CA THR A 21 -14.73 24.63 -24.21
C THR A 21 -14.39 23.61 -25.30
N LEU A 22 -13.33 23.88 -26.07
CA LEU A 22 -12.84 23.03 -27.18
C LEU A 22 -11.75 22.05 -26.75
N ALA A 23 -11.25 22.15 -25.52
CA ALA A 23 -10.42 21.10 -24.94
C ALA A 23 -11.30 19.85 -24.74
N GLU A 24 -11.08 18.80 -25.53
CA GLU A 24 -11.66 17.49 -25.25
C GLU A 24 -11.35 17.12 -23.79
N PRO A 25 -12.35 16.72 -23.00
CA PRO A 25 -12.14 16.50 -21.58
C PRO A 25 -11.26 15.25 -21.41
N ALA A 26 -9.97 15.46 -21.13
CA ALA A 26 -9.12 14.42 -20.53
C ALA A 26 -9.79 13.79 -19.29
N ALA A 27 -10.69 14.53 -18.63
CA ALA A 27 -11.53 14.09 -17.52
C ALA A 27 -12.55 12.99 -17.86
N ALA A 28 -12.99 12.83 -19.12
CA ALA A 28 -14.01 11.82 -19.45
C ALA A 28 -13.45 10.38 -19.38
N ILE A 29 -12.20 10.20 -19.80
CA ILE A 29 -11.50 8.91 -19.72
C ILE A 29 -11.17 8.55 -18.26
N ASP A 30 -10.82 9.56 -17.45
CA ASP A 30 -10.52 9.37 -16.03
C ASP A 30 -11.77 9.13 -15.18
N ALA A 31 -12.89 9.80 -15.49
CA ALA A 31 -14.18 9.54 -14.83
C ALA A 31 -14.69 8.13 -15.15
N ASP A 32 -14.59 7.69 -16.41
CA ASP A 32 -15.00 6.35 -16.81
C ASP A 32 -14.06 5.26 -16.23
N ARG A 33 -12.75 5.55 -16.14
CA ARG A 33 -11.79 4.67 -15.44
C ARG A 33 -12.07 4.61 -13.94
N ALA A 34 -12.40 5.73 -13.31
CA ALA A 34 -12.77 5.79 -11.89
C ALA A 34 -14.09 5.06 -11.61
N ALA A 35 -15.09 5.20 -12.49
CA ALA A 35 -16.36 4.48 -12.41
C ALA A 35 -16.16 2.96 -12.57
N ARG A 36 -15.41 2.52 -13.59
CA ARG A 36 -15.06 1.10 -13.77
C ARG A 36 -14.25 0.55 -12.60
N GLY A 37 -13.39 1.37 -11.99
CA GLY A 37 -12.68 1.03 -10.77
C GLY A 37 -13.61 0.89 -9.56
N ALA A 38 -14.61 1.76 -9.43
CA ALA A 38 -15.61 1.73 -8.37
C ALA A 38 -16.56 0.53 -8.49
N ASP A 39 -17.01 0.20 -9.70
CA ASP A 39 -17.82 -1.00 -9.97
C ASP A 39 -17.03 -2.28 -9.64
N GLY A 40 -15.74 -2.29 -10.00
CA GLY A 40 -14.82 -3.37 -9.62
C GLY A 40 -14.63 -3.48 -8.11
N LEU A 41 -14.52 -2.36 -7.40
CA LEU A 41 -14.37 -2.36 -5.94
C LEU A 41 -15.64 -2.86 -5.24
N ALA A 42 -16.83 -2.42 -5.67
CA ALA A 42 -18.09 -2.88 -5.09
C ALA A 42 -18.27 -4.40 -5.26
N ALA A 43 -17.96 -4.92 -6.45
CA ALA A 43 -17.99 -6.37 -6.70
C ALA A 43 -16.98 -7.13 -5.83
N LEU A 44 -15.80 -6.55 -5.59
CA LEU A 44 -14.76 -7.12 -4.73
C LEU A 44 -15.19 -7.11 -3.24
N GLU A 45 -15.83 -6.04 -2.78
CA GLU A 45 -16.42 -5.93 -1.44
C GLU A 45 -17.51 -6.98 -1.22
N ASP A 46 -18.43 -7.14 -2.18
CA ASP A 46 -19.50 -8.14 -2.13
C ASP A 46 -18.96 -9.58 -2.12
N ALA A 47 -17.96 -9.85 -2.97
CA ALA A 47 -17.28 -11.13 -2.99
C ALA A 47 -16.62 -11.40 -1.63
N PHE A 48 -15.92 -10.41 -1.05
CA PHE A 48 -15.26 -10.56 0.24
C PHE A 48 -16.24 -10.74 1.39
N ALA A 49 -17.39 -10.06 1.34
CA ALA A 49 -18.46 -10.25 2.31
C ALA A 49 -18.96 -11.70 2.35
N THR A 50 -18.96 -12.38 1.20
CA THR A 50 -19.37 -13.78 1.04
C THR A 50 -18.25 -14.78 1.35
N HIS A 51 -17.00 -14.45 0.99
CA HIS A 51 -15.83 -15.33 1.07
C HIS A 51 -14.71 -14.76 1.94
N ARG A 52 -14.99 -14.56 3.23
CA ARG A 52 -14.01 -14.02 4.21
C ARG A 52 -12.86 -14.97 4.53
N ASP A 53 -12.96 -16.22 4.08
CA ASP A 53 -11.96 -17.27 4.19
C ASP A 53 -10.97 -17.28 3.03
N ASP A 54 -11.21 -16.52 1.96
CA ASP A 54 -10.26 -16.42 0.84
C ASP A 54 -9.16 -15.37 1.13
N PRO A 55 -7.90 -15.78 1.34
CA PRO A 55 -6.79 -14.87 1.60
C PRO A 55 -6.44 -13.97 0.40
N ARG A 56 -6.69 -14.42 -0.84
CA ARG A 56 -6.40 -13.61 -2.03
C ARG A 56 -7.33 -12.42 -2.08
N LEU A 57 -8.61 -12.69 -1.88
CA LEU A 57 -9.66 -11.69 -1.90
C LEU A 57 -9.48 -10.64 -0.80
N ALA A 58 -9.12 -11.07 0.40
CA ALA A 58 -8.81 -10.17 1.52
C ALA A 58 -7.66 -9.21 1.17
N ARG A 59 -6.56 -9.74 0.59
CA ARG A 59 -5.39 -8.94 0.22
C ARG A 59 -5.65 -8.01 -0.95
N GLU A 60 -6.40 -8.47 -1.94
CA GLU A 60 -6.77 -7.67 -3.11
C GLU A 60 -7.64 -6.48 -2.69
N LEU A 61 -8.65 -6.71 -1.83
CA LEU A 61 -9.49 -5.64 -1.31
C LEU A 61 -8.68 -4.62 -0.50
N ALA A 62 -7.77 -5.08 0.35
CA ALA A 62 -6.88 -4.21 1.09
C ALA A 62 -5.95 -3.39 0.18
N GLU A 63 -5.38 -4.00 -0.85
CA GLU A 63 -4.54 -3.33 -1.84
C GLU A 63 -5.30 -2.23 -2.58
N GLN A 64 -6.55 -2.49 -2.99
CA GLN A 64 -7.41 -1.49 -3.60
C GLN A 64 -7.72 -0.34 -2.65
N TYR A 65 -8.00 -0.61 -1.38
CA TYR A 65 -8.19 0.45 -0.39
C TYR A 65 -6.92 1.27 -0.13
N LEU A 66 -5.74 0.65 -0.11
CA LEU A 66 -4.47 1.37 0.01
C LEU A 66 -4.19 2.24 -1.21
N ALA A 67 -4.46 1.74 -2.42
CA ALA A 67 -4.32 2.51 -3.67
C ALA A 67 -5.26 3.71 -3.73
N LEU A 68 -6.41 3.63 -3.06
CA LEU A 68 -7.39 4.72 -2.93
C LEU A 68 -7.12 5.66 -1.74
N ASP A 69 -5.98 5.50 -1.04
CA ASP A 69 -5.61 6.26 0.16
C ASP A 69 -6.65 6.12 1.30
N ARG A 70 -7.20 4.91 1.46
CA ARG A 70 -8.17 4.54 2.51
C ARG A 70 -7.63 3.45 3.42
N PRO A 71 -6.47 3.65 4.09
CA PRO A 71 -5.82 2.59 4.84
C PRO A 71 -6.64 2.08 6.04
N GLN A 72 -7.56 2.89 6.59
CA GLN A 72 -8.47 2.46 7.66
C GLN A 72 -9.45 1.39 7.17
N LEU A 73 -9.91 1.46 5.92
CA LEU A 73 -10.76 0.43 5.34
C LEU A 73 -9.97 -0.86 5.06
N ALA A 74 -8.70 -0.73 4.65
CA ALA A 74 -7.80 -1.89 4.53
C ALA A 74 -7.63 -2.62 5.88
N ILE A 75 -7.37 -1.87 6.97
CA ILE A 75 -7.29 -2.44 8.32
C ILE A 75 -8.60 -3.15 8.71
N ALA A 76 -9.74 -2.50 8.46
CA ALA A 76 -11.04 -3.06 8.79
C ALA A 76 -11.35 -4.34 8.00
N ALA A 77 -11.08 -4.36 6.70
CA ALA A 77 -11.29 -5.52 5.83
C ALA A 77 -10.41 -6.71 6.27
N LEU A 78 -9.11 -6.47 6.48
CA LEU A 78 -8.18 -7.50 6.94
C LEU A 78 -8.54 -8.01 8.34
N GLY A 79 -9.00 -7.14 9.24
CA GLY A 79 -9.49 -7.54 10.56
C GLY A 79 -10.77 -8.37 10.52
N ALA A 80 -11.61 -8.16 9.51
CA ALA A 80 -12.88 -8.86 9.30
C ALA A 80 -12.73 -10.25 8.66
N ALA A 81 -11.57 -10.58 8.11
CA ALA A 81 -11.28 -11.87 7.50
C ALA A 81 -11.35 -13.04 8.51
N SER A 82 -11.35 -14.28 8.02
CA SER A 82 -11.31 -15.46 8.88
C SER A 82 -10.05 -15.51 9.77
N ALA A 83 -10.09 -16.28 10.86
CA ALA A 83 -8.96 -16.38 11.78
C ALA A 83 -7.68 -16.89 11.08
N ASP A 84 -7.82 -17.84 10.15
CA ASP A 84 -6.69 -18.41 9.41
C ASP A 84 -6.08 -17.38 8.45
N VAL A 85 -6.92 -16.67 7.70
CA VAL A 85 -6.49 -15.60 6.78
C VAL A 85 -5.74 -14.50 7.53
N ARG A 86 -6.24 -14.08 8.70
CA ARG A 86 -5.57 -13.06 9.53
C ARG A 86 -4.17 -13.44 10.00
N GLN A 87 -3.84 -14.73 10.06
CA GLN A 87 -2.52 -15.20 10.49
C GLN A 87 -1.57 -15.48 9.31
N GLU A 88 -2.05 -15.38 8.06
CA GLU A 88 -1.24 -15.59 6.88
C GLU A 88 -0.16 -14.49 6.74
N PRO A 89 1.11 -14.84 6.47
CA PRO A 89 2.18 -13.87 6.33
C PRO A 89 1.91 -12.76 5.29
N ALA A 90 1.35 -13.11 4.14
CA ALA A 90 1.04 -12.14 3.09
C ALA A 90 -0.08 -11.18 3.50
N THR A 91 -1.08 -11.67 4.25
CA THR A 91 -2.19 -10.85 4.75
C THR A 91 -1.70 -9.91 5.84
N LEU A 92 -0.86 -10.40 6.75
CA LEU A 92 -0.20 -9.57 7.75
C LEU A 92 0.72 -8.51 7.12
N HIS A 93 1.38 -8.81 6.00
CA HIS A 93 2.16 -7.82 5.27
C HIS A 93 1.30 -6.62 4.82
N ARG A 94 0.15 -6.89 4.19
CA ARG A 94 -0.81 -5.85 3.80
C ARG A 94 -1.35 -5.07 4.99
N LEU A 95 -1.56 -5.75 6.13
CA LEU A 95 -1.97 -5.08 7.37
C LEU A 95 -0.89 -4.14 7.91
N ALA A 96 0.39 -4.54 7.83
CA ALA A 96 1.51 -3.69 8.23
C ALA A 96 1.62 -2.45 7.33
N GLU A 97 1.46 -2.59 6.01
CA GLU A 97 1.40 -1.46 5.07
C GLU A 97 0.25 -0.50 5.42
N ALA A 98 -0.91 -1.06 5.78
CA ALA A 98 -2.05 -0.23 6.19
C ALA A 98 -1.80 0.51 7.51
N TYR A 99 -1.14 -0.12 8.49
CA TYR A 99 -0.75 0.56 9.72
C TYR A 99 0.29 1.65 9.48
N GLU A 100 1.29 1.39 8.64
CA GLU A 100 2.30 2.37 8.20
C GLU A 100 1.61 3.59 7.57
N ALA A 101 0.68 3.38 6.64
CA ALA A 101 -0.06 4.46 5.98
C ALA A 101 -0.91 5.30 6.96
N THR A 102 -1.35 4.72 8.08
CA THR A 102 -2.03 5.47 9.16
C THR A 102 -1.09 6.13 10.17
N GLY A 103 0.23 6.00 10.03
CA GLY A 103 1.22 6.49 10.99
C GLY A 103 1.31 5.68 12.28
N ARG A 104 0.62 4.54 12.36
CA ARG A 104 0.66 3.62 13.52
C ARG A 104 1.94 2.78 13.50
N MET A 105 3.08 3.44 13.68
CA MET A 105 4.40 2.87 13.43
C MET A 105 4.72 1.65 14.30
N ASP A 106 4.30 1.66 15.57
CA ASP A 106 4.51 0.53 16.48
C ASP A 106 3.74 -0.72 16.04
N ASP A 107 2.46 -0.54 15.65
CA ASP A 107 1.63 -1.62 15.15
C ASP A 107 2.13 -2.15 13.81
N ALA A 108 2.58 -1.25 12.93
CA ALA A 108 3.17 -1.61 11.64
C ALA A 108 4.42 -2.48 11.84
N LEU A 109 5.35 -2.03 12.68
CA LEU A 109 6.60 -2.75 12.97
C LEU A 109 6.32 -4.12 13.60
N ALA A 110 5.47 -4.18 14.62
CA ALA A 110 5.12 -5.43 15.28
C ALA A 110 4.46 -6.42 14.31
N THR A 111 3.56 -5.93 13.45
CA THR A 111 2.86 -6.75 12.46
C THR A 111 3.80 -7.26 11.38
N ALA A 112 4.71 -6.42 10.87
CA ALA A 112 5.70 -6.81 9.87
C ALA A 112 6.69 -7.86 10.41
N GLN A 113 7.16 -7.70 11.66
CA GLN A 113 8.04 -8.67 12.32
C GLN A 113 7.33 -10.02 12.52
N LEU A 114 6.06 -10.01 12.92
CA LEU A 114 5.27 -11.23 13.07
C LEU A 114 5.09 -11.96 11.74
N ALA A 115 4.79 -11.22 10.66
CA ALA A 115 4.68 -11.77 9.32
C ALA A 115 6.00 -12.38 8.83
N LEU A 116 7.12 -11.67 9.04
CA LEU A 116 8.46 -12.16 8.71
C LEU A 116 8.81 -13.43 9.49
N ALA A 117 8.56 -13.47 10.80
CA ALA A 117 8.85 -14.63 11.63
C ALA A 117 8.05 -15.88 11.20
N ARG A 118 6.80 -15.71 10.79
CA ARG A 118 5.97 -16.82 10.26
C ARG A 118 6.45 -17.27 8.89
N CYS A 119 6.80 -16.33 8.02
CA CYS A 119 7.35 -16.66 6.70
C CYS A 119 8.71 -17.38 6.83
N ALA A 120 9.60 -16.91 7.72
CA ALA A 120 10.84 -17.58 8.09
C ALA A 120 10.59 -19.02 8.55
N ARG A 121 9.58 -19.20 9.40
CA ARG A 121 9.19 -20.51 9.91
C ARG A 121 8.70 -21.46 8.81
N ALA A 122 7.94 -20.95 7.85
CA ALA A 122 7.45 -21.72 6.70
C ALA A 122 8.59 -22.17 5.78
N LEU A 123 9.59 -21.31 5.57
CA LEU A 123 10.74 -21.58 4.69
C LEU A 123 11.88 -22.32 5.41
N GLY A 124 11.88 -22.37 6.74
CA GLY A 124 12.95 -22.98 7.53
C GLY A 124 14.25 -22.16 7.50
N THR A 125 14.17 -20.84 7.36
CA THR A 125 15.37 -19.97 7.35
C THR A 125 16.01 -19.89 8.74
N ALA A 126 17.27 -19.44 8.79
CA ALA A 126 18.01 -19.28 10.05
C ALA A 126 17.34 -18.34 11.07
N GLY A 127 16.50 -17.41 10.60
CA GLY A 127 15.69 -16.52 11.45
C GLY A 127 14.40 -17.15 12.01
N SER A 128 14.14 -18.42 11.72
CA SER A 128 12.92 -19.09 12.21
C SER A 128 13.01 -19.43 13.71
N SER A 129 12.02 -18.98 14.47
CA SER A 129 11.84 -19.37 15.87
C SER A 129 10.95 -20.60 15.98
N THR A 130 11.34 -21.58 16.80
CA THR A 130 10.51 -22.75 17.10
C THR A 130 9.23 -22.43 17.87
N VAL A 131 9.18 -21.25 18.50
CA VAL A 131 8.00 -20.76 19.24
C VAL A 131 6.92 -20.24 18.28
N THR A 132 7.31 -19.77 17.09
CA THR A 132 6.35 -19.32 16.07
C THR A 132 5.69 -20.53 15.42
N PRO A 133 4.35 -20.65 15.44
CA PRO A 133 3.65 -21.73 14.76
C PRO A 133 3.94 -21.71 13.26
N VAL A 134 4.05 -22.89 12.64
CA VAL A 134 4.12 -23.01 11.18
C VAL A 134 2.80 -22.49 10.62
N PRO A 135 2.81 -21.47 9.74
CA PRO A 135 1.57 -20.97 9.17
C PRO A 135 0.93 -22.03 8.27
N ALA A 136 -0.41 -22.04 8.22
CA ALA A 136 -1.16 -22.95 7.37
C ALA A 136 -0.94 -22.70 5.87
N HIS A 137 -0.47 -21.52 5.50
CA HIS A 137 -0.26 -21.11 4.10
C HIS A 137 1.23 -20.94 3.82
N ALA A 138 1.64 -21.43 2.65
CA ALA A 138 3.02 -21.40 2.22
C ALA A 138 3.49 -19.96 2.00
N CYS A 139 4.73 -19.68 2.42
CA CYS A 139 5.40 -18.44 2.08
C CYS A 139 6.31 -18.66 0.87
N SER A 140 6.42 -17.65 0.00
CA SER A 140 7.41 -17.66 -1.07
C SER A 140 8.67 -16.88 -0.65
N GLU A 141 9.83 -17.23 -1.19
CA GLU A 141 11.07 -16.46 -1.01
C GLU A 141 10.90 -14.97 -1.39
N ARG A 142 10.09 -14.68 -2.42
CA ARG A 142 9.77 -13.30 -2.81
C ARG A 142 9.00 -12.57 -1.71
N THR A 143 8.03 -13.23 -1.11
CA THR A 143 7.25 -12.68 0.01
C THR A 143 8.13 -12.49 1.24
N TYR A 144 9.04 -13.44 1.51
CA TYR A 144 10.03 -13.32 2.57
C TYR A 144 10.91 -12.08 2.39
N ALA A 145 11.48 -11.89 1.20
CA ALA A 145 12.32 -10.74 0.89
C ALA A 145 11.55 -9.41 1.05
N ALA A 146 10.31 -9.33 0.56
CA ALA A 146 9.47 -8.14 0.72
C ALA A 146 9.20 -7.83 2.21
N LEU A 147 8.91 -8.86 3.00
CA LEU A 147 8.69 -8.74 4.45
C LEU A 147 9.95 -8.30 5.20
N ASP A 148 11.10 -8.88 4.87
CA ASP A 148 12.39 -8.53 5.47
C ASP A 148 12.75 -7.06 5.22
N MET A 149 12.62 -6.63 3.96
CA MET A 149 12.86 -5.24 3.56
C MET A 149 11.90 -4.27 4.24
N HIS A 150 10.61 -4.60 4.30
CA HIS A 150 9.60 -3.75 4.92
C HIS A 150 9.81 -3.67 6.45
N ALA A 151 10.02 -4.80 7.13
CA ALA A 151 10.30 -4.83 8.57
C ALA A 151 11.56 -4.04 8.92
N ALA A 152 12.61 -4.15 8.10
CA ALA A 152 13.81 -3.32 8.25
C ALA A 152 13.47 -1.83 8.11
N ALA A 153 12.78 -1.43 7.04
CA ALA A 153 12.39 -0.03 6.81
C ALA A 153 11.55 0.55 7.98
N LEU A 154 10.58 -0.21 8.50
CA LEU A 154 9.82 0.18 9.68
C LEU A 154 10.69 0.33 10.93
N ALA A 155 11.70 -0.52 11.12
CA ALA A 155 12.66 -0.37 12.22
C ALA A 155 13.51 0.90 12.07
N TYR A 156 13.90 1.28 10.85
CA TYR A 156 14.53 2.57 10.55
C TYR A 156 13.59 3.74 10.87
N MET A 157 12.31 3.67 10.52
CA MET A 157 11.33 4.74 10.76
C MET A 157 10.99 4.88 12.25
N HIS A 158 10.72 3.77 12.94
CA HIS A 158 10.40 3.74 14.37
C HIS A 158 11.52 4.37 15.21
N ARG A 159 12.78 3.97 15.01
CA ARG A 159 13.91 4.54 15.77
C ARG A 159 14.18 6.01 15.48
N TRP A 160 13.76 6.51 14.30
CA TRP A 160 13.92 7.91 13.90
C TRP A 160 12.74 8.78 14.33
N GLY A 161 11.68 8.18 14.89
CA GLY A 161 10.46 8.88 15.27
C GLY A 161 9.76 9.48 14.06
N VAL A 162 9.58 8.70 12.99
CA VAL A 162 8.75 9.09 11.84
C VAL A 162 7.29 8.84 12.20
N GLU A 163 6.51 9.92 12.31
CA GLU A 163 5.07 9.84 12.63
C GLU A 163 4.20 9.93 11.36
N GLU A 164 4.52 10.86 10.44
CA GLU A 164 3.78 11.06 9.19
C GLU A 164 4.59 10.55 7.98
N VAL A 165 4.35 9.29 7.60
CA VAL A 165 5.13 8.59 6.57
C VAL A 165 5.09 9.28 5.21
N GLN A 166 3.94 9.85 4.83
CA GLN A 166 3.74 10.44 3.50
C GLN A 166 4.48 11.77 3.31
N SER A 167 4.70 12.53 4.38
CA SER A 167 5.33 13.85 4.33
C SER A 167 6.81 13.83 4.73
N ASP A 168 7.23 12.84 5.54
CA ASP A 168 8.59 12.77 6.06
C ASP A 168 9.58 12.17 5.04
N PRO A 169 10.58 12.93 4.54
CA PRO A 169 11.57 12.40 3.60
C PRO A 169 12.42 11.25 4.16
N ARG A 170 12.50 11.12 5.49
CA ARG A 170 13.20 10.03 6.16
C ARG A 170 12.52 8.68 5.93
N ALA A 171 11.20 8.65 5.69
CA ALA A 171 10.50 7.42 5.33
C ALA A 171 11.06 6.80 4.04
N ARG A 172 11.22 7.62 3.00
CA ARG A 172 11.87 7.17 1.75
C ARG A 172 13.32 6.70 1.98
N GLN A 173 14.06 7.40 2.84
CA GLN A 173 15.43 7.03 3.18
C GLN A 173 15.51 5.68 3.90
N ALA A 174 14.55 5.36 4.77
CA ALA A 174 14.46 4.08 5.47
C ALA A 174 14.38 2.91 4.47
N TYR A 175 13.51 3.02 3.46
CA TYR A 175 13.39 2.02 2.39
C TYR A 175 14.69 1.85 1.60
N VAL A 176 15.37 2.95 1.25
CA VAL A 176 16.66 2.89 0.53
C VAL A 176 17.71 2.16 1.36
N LEU A 177 17.77 2.40 2.67
CA LEU A 177 18.72 1.74 3.56
C LEU A 177 18.40 0.25 3.72
N ALA A 178 17.12 -0.11 3.87
CA ALA A 178 16.69 -1.51 3.94
C ALA A 178 17.07 -2.30 2.68
N VAL A 179 16.92 -1.70 1.48
CA VAL A 179 17.35 -2.32 0.23
C VAL A 179 18.85 -2.52 0.17
N ARG A 180 19.61 -1.53 0.63
CA ARG A 180 21.07 -1.60 0.63
C ARG A 180 21.59 -2.68 1.58
N SER A 181 21.02 -2.81 2.78
CA SER A 181 21.43 -3.85 3.73
C SER A 181 21.16 -5.25 3.19
N ALA A 182 20.00 -5.47 2.56
CA ALA A 182 19.67 -6.76 1.95
C ALA A 182 20.68 -7.18 0.88
N ARG A 183 21.10 -6.24 0.01
CA ARG A 183 22.11 -6.49 -1.03
C ARG A 183 23.50 -6.81 -0.48
N LEU A 184 23.89 -6.18 0.64
CA LEU A 184 25.19 -6.45 1.26
C LEU A 184 25.21 -7.84 1.90
N LEU A 185 24.12 -8.24 2.56
CA LEU A 185 23.99 -9.57 3.15
C LEU A 185 24.04 -10.66 2.09
N SER A 186 23.35 -10.49 0.95
CA SER A 186 23.42 -11.45 -0.15
C SER A 186 24.81 -11.56 -0.75
N ALA A 187 25.54 -10.44 -0.90
CA ALA A 187 26.90 -10.44 -1.45
C ALA A 187 27.95 -11.05 -0.49
N SER A 188 27.68 -11.07 0.82
CA SER A 188 28.56 -11.67 1.83
C SER A 188 28.34 -13.17 2.06
N ALA A 189 27.28 -13.74 1.45
CA ALA A 189 26.91 -15.14 1.58
C ALA A 189 27.45 -16.02 0.43
N GLU A 190 28.12 -15.41 -0.56
CA GLU A 190 28.85 -16.06 -1.66
C GLU A 190 30.34 -16.22 -1.32
#